data_AF-A0A2E9YMA4-F1
#
_entry.id   AF-A0A2E9YMA4-F1
#
_cell.length_a   1.000
_cell.length_b   1.000
_cell.length_c   1.000
_cell.angle_alpha   90.00
_cell.angle_beta   90.00
_cell.angle_gamma   90.00
#
_symmetry.space_group_name_H-M   'P 1'
#
loop_
_entity.id
_entity.type
_entity.pdbx_description
1 polymer ?
#
loop_
_entity_poly.entity_id
_entity_poly.type
_entity_poly.pdbx_seq_one_letter_code
_entity_poly.pdbx_strand_id
1 'polypeptide(L)' 'MIKAIFFDLYGTLAGFKPSRYEIQSQACDKFGISLTQQGVLKGYGQADAFMTKQNKGHPLRQMSETERFNFFCE' A
#
# COMPACT_ATOMS: atom_id res chain seq x y z
N MET A 1 -31.72 0.59 -16.39
CA MET A 1 -31.74 0.02 -15.02
C MET A 1 -30.38 -0.61 -14.76
N ILE A 2 -29.61 -0.12 -13.79
CA ILE A 2 -28.30 -0.70 -13.44
C ILE A 2 -28.54 -2.03 -12.71
N LYS A 3 -27.80 -3.07 -13.09
CA LYS A 3 -27.95 -4.43 -12.53
C LYS A 3 -26.87 -4.80 -11.50
N ALA A 4 -25.70 -4.19 -11.59
CA ALA A 4 -24.58 -4.43 -10.67
C ALA A 4 -23.64 -3.21 -10.63
N ILE A 5 -22.97 -3.02 -9.49
CA ILE A 5 -21.89 -2.06 -9.30
C ILE A 5 -20.75 -2.82 -8.60
N PHE A 6 -19.53 -2.66 -9.12
CA PHE A 6 -18.34 -3.25 -8.55
C PHE A 6 -17.57 -2.17 -7.81
N PHE A 7 -17.36 -2.39 -6.52
CA PHE A 7 -16.53 -1.52 -5.70
C PHE A 7 -15.19 -2.18 -5.46
N ASP A 8 -14.15 -1.37 -5.51
CA ASP A 8 -12.90 -1.74 -4.87
C ASP A 8 -13.13 -1.91 -3.36
N LEU A 9 -12.36 -2.79 -2.72
CA LEU A 9 -12.51 -3.02 -1.29
C LEU A 9 -11.74 -1.97 -0.49
N TYR A 10 -10.46 -1.77 -0.78
CA TYR A 10 -9.54 -0.99 0.06
C TYR A 10 -9.38 0.45 -0.42
N GLY A 11 -9.98 1.39 0.32
CA GLY A 11 -10.02 2.81 -0.04
C GLY A 11 -11.36 3.24 -0.62
N THR A 12 -12.25 2.30 -0.91
CA THR A 12 -13.64 2.58 -1.30
C THR A 12 -14.64 2.09 -0.24
N LEU A 13 -14.63 0.80 0.10
CA LEU A 13 -15.55 0.23 1.11
C LEU A 13 -14.92 0.08 2.49
N ALA A 14 -13.61 -0.18 2.55
CA ALA A 14 -12.86 -0.44 3.77
C ALA A 14 -11.63 0.47 3.85
N GLY A 15 -11.37 0.99 5.05
CA GLY A 15 -10.16 1.73 5.39
C GLY A 15 -9.36 1.03 6.48
N PHE A 16 -8.11 1.46 6.68
CA PHE A 16 -7.27 0.95 7.76
C PHE A 16 -7.61 1.63 9.08
N LYS A 17 -7.75 0.82 10.15
CA LYS A 17 -7.85 1.30 11.53
C LYS A 17 -6.91 0.46 12.42
N PRO A 18 -5.87 1.06 13.04
CA PRO A 18 -5.48 2.47 12.92
C PRO A 18 -5.07 2.85 11.49
N SER A 19 -5.11 4.14 11.18
CA SER A 19 -4.77 4.66 9.85
C SER A 19 -3.32 4.33 9.47
N ARG A 20 -3.04 4.33 8.17
CA ARG A 20 -1.68 4.14 7.66
C ARG A 20 -0.69 5.15 8.25
N TYR A 21 -1.13 6.39 8.48
CA TYR A 21 -0.32 7.41 9.14
C TYR A 21 0.01 7.02 10.58
N GLU A 22 -0.96 6.58 11.38
CA GLU A 22 -0.72 6.18 12.78
C GLU A 22 0.24 4.99 12.87
N ILE A 23 0.05 3.97 12.02
CA ILE A 23 0.91 2.79 11.97
C ILE A 23 2.35 3.19 11.62
N GLN A 24 2.53 3.96 10.55
CA GLN A 24 3.87 4.35 10.11
C GLN A 24 4.55 5.33 11.08
N SER A 25 3.80 6.26 11.65
CA SER A 25 4.33 7.18 12.66
C SER A 25 4.83 6.43 13.88
N GLN A 26 4.09 5.43 14.38
CA GLN A 26 4.55 4.60 15.51
C GLN A 26 5.82 3.80 15.18
N ALA A 27 5.98 3.36 13.94
CA ALA A 27 7.19 2.65 13.50
C ALA A 27 8.39 3.62 13.39
N CYS A 28 8.19 4.77 12.74
CA CYS A 28 9.22 5.77 12.48
C CYS A 28 9.67 6.53 13.74
N ASP A 29 8.80 6.69 14.73
CA ASP A 29 9.12 7.36 16.00
C ASP A 29 10.28 6.66 16.73
N LYS A 30 10.39 5.33 16.62
CA LYS A 30 11.50 4.53 17.16
C LYS A 30 12.87 4.91 16.57
N PHE A 31 12.87 5.60 15.44
CA PHE A 31 14.07 6.06 14.73
C PHE A 31 14.22 7.59 14.77
N GLY A 32 13.39 8.30 15.53
CA GLY A 32 13.40 9.76 15.59
C GLY A 32 12.88 10.44 14.31
N ILE A 33 12.13 9.71 13.48
CA ILE A 33 11.58 10.22 12.21
C ILE A 33 10.14 10.65 12.42
N SER A 34 9.89 11.96 12.30
CA SER A 34 8.54 12.51 12.33
C SER A 34 7.92 12.51 10.93
N LEU A 35 6.74 11.90 10.80
CA LEU A 35 6.00 11.84 9.55
C LEU A 35 4.88 12.88 9.52
N THR A 36 4.45 13.24 8.31
CA THR A 36 3.20 14.00 8.09
C THR A 36 2.16 13.09 7.46
N GLN A 37 0.89 13.31 7.79
CA GLN A 37 -0.21 12.54 7.20
C GLN A 37 -0.22 12.64 5.66
N GLN A 38 0.03 13.84 5.12
CA GLN A 38 0.10 14.06 3.67
C GLN A 38 1.30 13.33 3.03
N GLY A 39 2.46 13.33 3.69
CA GLY A 39 3.64 12.60 3.23
C GLY A 39 3.38 11.09 3.16
N VAL A 40 2.77 10.53 4.21
CA VAL A 40 2.40 9.11 4.24
C VAL A 40 1.40 8.77 3.14
N LEU A 41 0.34 9.56 2.97
CA LEU A 41 -0.64 9.34 1.91
C LEU A 41 -0.01 9.37 0.51
N LYS A 42 0.89 10.32 0.25
CA LYS A 42 1.62 10.41 -1.03
C LYS A 42 2.53 9.21 -1.25
N GLY A 43 3.29 8.82 -0.24
CA GLY A 43 4.20 7.66 -0.31
C GLY A 43 3.44 6.35 -0.59
N TYR A 44 2.34 6.12 0.13
CA TYR A 44 1.48 4.97 -0.13
C TYR A 44 0.88 5.00 -1.53
N GLY A 45 0.44 6.16 -2.02
CA GLY A 45 -0.06 6.28 -3.39
C GLY A 45 0.98 5.87 -4.44
N GLN A 46 2.26 6.22 -4.22
CA GLN A 46 3.35 5.80 -5.10
C GLN A 46 3.64 4.29 -4.99
N ALA A 47 3.69 3.75 -3.78
CA ALA A 47 3.89 2.32 -3.54
C ALA A 47 2.77 1.46 -4.14
N ASP A 48 1.51 1.87 -3.97
CA ASP A 48 0.33 1.18 -4.52
C ASP A 48 0.37 1.18 -6.07
N ALA A 49 0.76 2.30 -6.69
CA ALA A 49 0.92 2.41 -8.13
C ALA A 49 2.05 1.51 -8.67
N PHE A 50 3.17 1.43 -7.94
CA PHE A 50 4.29 0.56 -8.28
C PHE A 50 3.90 -0.93 -8.21
N MET A 51 3.28 -1.35 -7.11
CA MET A 51 2.77 -2.71 -6.95
C MET A 51 1.70 -3.07 -7.99
N THR A 52 0.83 -2.12 -8.34
CA THR A 52 -0.16 -2.29 -9.42
C THR A 52 0.53 -2.53 -10.76
N LYS A 53 1.58 -1.77 -11.08
CA LYS A 53 2.37 -1.95 -12.31
C LYS A 53 3.03 -3.33 -12.35
N GLN A 54 3.66 -3.77 -11.25
CA GLN A 54 4.26 -5.09 -11.15
C GLN A 54 3.23 -6.20 -11.37
N ASN A 55 2.09 -6.10 -10.68
CA ASN A 55 1.03 -7.11 -10.76
C ASN A 55 0.37 -7.24 -12.13
N LYS A 56 0.44 -6.20 -12.98
CA LYS A 56 -0.04 -6.28 -14.38
C LYS A 56 0.83 -7.18 -15.25
N GLY A 57 2.14 -7.22 -15.02
CA GLY A 57 3.09 -7.99 -15.83
C GLY A 57 3.39 -9.37 -15.23
N HIS A 58 3.93 -9.38 -14.02
CA HIS A 58 4.24 -10.61 -13.28
C HIS A 58 3.78 -10.46 -11.82
N PRO A 59 2.58 -11.00 -11.50
CA PRO A 59 1.99 -10.89 -10.16
C PRO A 59 2.92 -11.33 -9.03
N LEU A 60 2.98 -10.53 -7.96
CA LEU A 60 3.76 -10.84 -6.74
C LEU A 60 3.43 -12.22 -6.15
N ARG A 61 2.19 -12.67 -6.32
CA ARG A 61 1.75 -14.00 -5.87
C ARG A 61 2.36 -15.18 -6.64
N GLN A 62 2.92 -14.92 -7.82
CA GLN A 62 3.59 -15.90 -8.66
C GLN A 62 5.11 -15.84 -8.53
N MET A 63 5.65 -14.84 -7.82
CA MET A 63 7.07 -14.72 -7.55
C MET A 63 7.55 -15.75 -6.54
N SER A 64 8.81 -16.14 -6.67
CA SER A 64 9.54 -16.83 -5.61
C SER A 64 9.67 -15.94 -4.36
N GLU A 65 10.04 -16.54 -3.23
CA GLU A 65 10.23 -15.80 -1.99
C GLU A 65 11.32 -14.74 -2.10
N THR A 66 12.43 -15.06 -2.79
CA THR A 66 13.55 -14.12 -3.01
C THR A 66 13.16 -12.95 -3.90
N GLU A 67 12.45 -13.20 -5.00
CA GLU A 67 11.99 -12.12 -5.90
C GLU A 67 11.02 -11.19 -5.18
N ARG A 68 10.08 -11.76 -4.42
CA ARG A 68 9.12 -10.99 -3.63
C ARG A 68 9.81 -10.20 -2.52
N PHE A 69 10.80 -10.79 -1.84
CA PHE A 69 11.60 -10.08 -0.85
C PHE A 69 12.31 -8.88 -1.48
N ASN A 70 13.01 -9.10 -2.59
CA ASN A 70 13.71 -8.03 -3.30
C ASN A 70 12.76 -6.91 -3.74
N PHE A 71 11.56 -7.25 -4.24
CA PHE A 71 10.54 -6.27 -4.61
C PHE A 71 10.15 -5.35 -3.45
N PHE A 72 10.00 -5.88 -2.23
CA PHE A 72 9.63 -5.08 -1.05
C PHE A 72 10.82 -4.34 -0.40
N CYS A 73 12.04 -4.54 -0.91
CA CYS A 73 13.23 -3.78 -0.51
C CYS A 73 13.53 -2.58 -1.41
N GLU A 74 12.86 -2.44 -2.56
CA GLU A 74 12.93 -1.26 -3.44
C GLU A 74 12.14 -0.06 -2.89
#